data_AF-A0A0Q7KHP8-F1
#
_entry.id   AF-A0A0Q7KHP8-F1
#
_cell.length_a   1.000
_cell.length_b   1.000
_cell.length_c   1.000
_cell.angle_alpha   90.00
_cell.angle_beta   90.00
_cell.angle_gamma   90.00
#
_symmetry.space_group_name_H-M   'P 1'
#
loop_
_entity.id
_entity.type
_entity.pdbx_description
1 polymer ?
#
loop_
_entity_poly.entity_id
_entity_poly.type
_entity_poly.pdbx_seq_one_letter_code
_entity_poly.pdbx_strand_id
1 'polypeptide(L)'
;MELTDSAPQPDREASATTILALLWETTDRQVSREIAHLADIAADTDDDGSHVAPPGLVMPSTGCITTRVVATARGHEGVTESMRVAVWPTAEGDDPAFVVTRSDSDRTLPVALRDVEPQVTDHLRGQVNDFIAAIIAQMVAELDVKMQRTYIRESQGDVAEYTEN
;
A
#
# COMPACT_ATOMS: atom_id res chain seq x y z
N MET A 1 30.70 20.31 23.73
CA MET A 1 30.39 19.33 22.66
C MET A 1 28.93 18.99 22.86
N GLU A 2 28.06 19.69 22.14
CA GLU A 2 26.61 19.58 22.28
C GLU A 2 26.16 18.22 21.77
N LEU A 3 25.54 17.44 22.66
CA LEU A 3 24.75 16.28 22.30
C LEU A 3 23.39 16.82 21.86
N THR A 4 23.14 16.86 20.54
CA THR A 4 21.80 17.09 20.02
C THR A 4 20.96 15.87 20.33
N ASP A 5 20.33 15.89 21.50
CA ASP A 5 19.25 15.01 21.88
C ASP A 5 18.06 15.34 20.97
N SER A 6 18.00 14.68 19.81
CA SER A 6 16.83 14.75 18.93
C SER A 6 15.76 13.86 19.55
N ALA A 7 15.07 14.42 20.54
CA ALA A 7 13.87 13.79 21.08
C ALA A 7 12.93 13.44 19.91
N PRO A 8 12.34 12.23 19.85
CA PRO A 8 11.31 11.95 18.88
C PRO A 8 10.18 12.96 19.11
N GLN A 9 9.85 13.76 18.10
CA GLN A 9 8.76 14.73 18.18
C GLN A 9 7.45 13.93 18.24
N PRO A 10 6.75 13.89 19.39
CA PRO A 10 5.53 13.09 19.55
C PRO A 10 4.40 13.48 18.58
N ASP A 11 4.43 14.69 18.00
CA ASP A 11 3.47 15.12 16.96
C ASP A 11 3.65 14.40 15.62
N ARG A 12 4.89 14.13 15.19
CA ARG A 12 5.13 13.52 13.87
C ARG A 12 4.63 12.07 13.81
N GLU A 13 4.69 11.34 14.91
CA GLU A 13 4.18 9.98 15.00
C GLU A 13 2.65 9.94 15.01
N ALA A 14 2.01 10.88 15.71
CA ALA A 14 0.56 11.04 15.67
C ALA A 14 0.06 11.40 14.26
N SER A 15 0.78 12.29 13.58
CA SER A 15 0.51 12.66 12.20
C SER A 15 0.73 11.51 11.21
N ALA A 16 1.80 10.72 11.35
CA ALA A 16 2.02 9.51 10.56
C ALA A 16 0.89 8.47 10.76
N THR A 17 0.45 8.28 12.00
CA THR A 17 -0.67 7.39 12.34
C THR A 17 -1.98 7.88 11.72
N THR A 18 -2.20 9.20 11.69
CA THR A 18 -3.37 9.82 11.07
C THR A 18 -3.37 9.61 9.55
N ILE A 19 -2.22 9.77 8.89
CA ILE A 19 -2.06 9.47 7.46
C ILE A 19 -2.36 7.98 7.19
N LEU A 20 -1.86 7.07 8.04
CA LEU A 20 -2.15 5.64 7.91
C LEU A 20 -3.64 5.35 8.01
N ALA A 21 -4.32 5.91 9.02
CA ALA A 21 -5.76 5.69 9.19
C ALA A 21 -6.54 6.13 7.95
N LEU A 22 -6.16 7.27 7.34
CA LEU A 22 -6.74 7.74 6.09
C LEU A 22 -6.46 6.80 4.92
N LEU A 23 -5.23 6.29 4.79
CA LEU A 23 -4.86 5.30 3.76
C LEU A 23 -5.69 4.03 3.91
N TRP A 24 -5.81 3.51 5.14
CA TRP A 24 -6.60 2.32 5.46
C TRP A 24 -8.07 2.52 5.08
N GLU A 25 -8.72 3.56 5.60
CA GLU A 25 -10.14 3.84 5.33
C GLU A 25 -10.44 4.01 3.83
N THR A 26 -9.52 4.66 3.11
CA THR A 26 -9.64 4.86 1.66
C THR A 26 -9.48 3.54 0.92
N THR A 27 -8.50 2.74 1.31
CA THR A 27 -8.23 1.42 0.76
C THR A 27 -9.41 0.49 0.96
N ASP A 28 -9.89 0.34 2.19
CA ASP A 28 -11.03 -0.51 2.55
C ASP A 28 -12.28 -0.16 1.72
N ARG A 29 -12.56 1.13 1.56
CA ARG A 29 -13.69 1.62 0.75
C ARG A 29 -13.56 1.28 -0.74
N GLN A 30 -12.38 1.47 -1.33
CA GLN A 30 -12.18 1.26 -2.76
C GLN A 30 -12.10 -0.23 -3.11
N VAL A 31 -11.38 -1.01 -2.32
CA VAL A 31 -11.25 -2.46 -2.46
C VAL A 31 -12.62 -3.13 -2.42
N SER A 32 -13.46 -2.74 -1.47
CA SER A 32 -14.84 -3.25 -1.33
C SER A 32 -15.73 -2.96 -2.54
N ARG A 33 -15.40 -1.94 -3.35
CA ARG A 33 -16.17 -1.57 -4.55
C ARG A 33 -15.63 -2.21 -5.81
N GLU A 34 -14.32 -2.12 -6.04
CA GLU A 34 -13.70 -2.43 -7.32
C GLU A 34 -13.33 -3.92 -7.45
N ILE A 35 -12.87 -4.56 -6.36
CA ILE A 35 -12.27 -5.90 -6.44
C ILE A 35 -13.18 -6.99 -5.86
N ALA A 36 -14.17 -6.63 -5.04
CA ALA A 36 -14.99 -7.58 -4.28
C ALA A 36 -15.73 -8.64 -5.13
N HIS A 37 -15.90 -8.42 -6.43
CA HIS A 37 -16.49 -9.39 -7.36
C HIS A 37 -15.45 -10.34 -7.97
N LEU A 38 -14.18 -9.94 -8.07
CA LEU A 38 -13.09 -10.69 -8.72
C LEU A 38 -12.29 -11.54 -7.72
N ALA A 39 -12.11 -11.05 -6.49
CA ALA A 39 -11.22 -11.67 -5.52
C ALA A 39 -11.76 -11.59 -4.10
N ASP A 40 -11.29 -12.52 -3.28
CA ASP A 40 -11.37 -12.43 -1.83
C ASP A 40 -10.20 -11.59 -1.33
N ILE A 41 -10.50 -10.61 -0.46
CA ILE A 41 -9.53 -9.60 -0.06
C ILE A 41 -9.29 -9.67 1.45
N ALA A 42 -8.02 -9.67 1.82
CA ALA A 42 -7.56 -9.50 3.20
C ALA A 42 -6.67 -8.25 3.28
N ALA A 43 -6.79 -7.50 4.37
CA ALA A 43 -5.92 -6.36 4.63
C ALA A 43 -5.42 -6.40 6.07
N ASP A 44 -4.15 -6.06 6.26
CA ASP A 44 -3.48 -6.03 7.57
C ASP A 44 -2.67 -4.74 7.71
N THR A 45 -2.44 -4.33 8.97
CA THR A 45 -1.61 -3.18 9.33
C THR A 45 -0.34 -3.59 10.08
N ASP A 46 -0.07 -4.88 10.17
CA ASP A 46 1.04 -5.42 10.96
C ASP A 46 2.36 -5.29 10.19
N ASP A 47 3.37 -4.74 10.87
CA ASP A 47 4.75 -4.76 10.40
C ASP A 47 5.37 -6.13 10.72
N ASP A 48 5.94 -6.79 9.71
CA ASP A 48 6.71 -8.02 9.89
C ASP A 48 8.15 -7.73 10.39
N GLY A 49 8.48 -6.45 10.62
CA GLY A 49 9.76 -5.99 11.14
C GLY A 49 10.90 -6.04 10.13
N SER A 50 10.60 -6.34 8.86
CA SER A 50 11.61 -6.45 7.79
C SER A 50 11.83 -5.14 7.02
N HIS A 51 10.97 -4.14 7.22
CA HIS A 51 11.02 -2.90 6.46
C HIS A 51 12.15 -1.98 6.96
N VAL A 52 12.83 -1.34 6.02
CA VAL A 52 13.88 -0.35 6.28
C VAL A 52 13.51 0.94 5.57
N ALA A 53 13.69 2.08 6.25
CA ALA A 53 13.41 3.38 5.67
C ALA A 53 14.25 3.60 4.40
N PRO A 54 13.64 4.04 3.29
CA PRO A 54 14.38 4.42 2.09
C PRO A 54 15.38 5.56 2.37
N PRO A 55 16.42 5.73 1.51
CA PRO A 55 17.38 6.82 1.66
C PRO A 55 16.71 8.19 1.78
N GLY A 56 17.11 8.99 2.77
CA GLY A 56 16.55 10.33 3.03
C GLY A 56 15.26 10.33 3.87
N LEU A 57 14.75 9.15 4.24
CA LEU A 57 13.58 8.97 5.09
C LEU A 57 13.97 8.38 6.45
N VAL A 58 13.12 8.60 7.45
CA VAL A 58 13.36 8.19 8.83
C VAL A 58 12.45 7.03 9.19
N MET A 59 12.98 6.05 9.92
CA MET A 59 12.17 4.99 10.53
C MET A 59 11.36 5.59 11.70
N PRO A 60 10.02 5.47 11.72
CA PRO A 60 9.24 5.85 12.91
C PRO A 60 9.71 5.06 14.14
N SER A 61 9.65 5.66 15.34
CA SER A 61 10.12 4.97 16.56
C SER A 61 9.26 3.75 16.92
N THR A 62 8.02 3.72 16.43
CA THR A 62 7.06 2.63 16.59
C THR A 62 7.26 1.49 15.59
N GLY A 63 8.22 1.58 14.66
CA GLY A 63 8.40 0.64 13.56
C GLY A 63 7.72 1.11 12.27
N CYS A 64 7.84 0.33 11.19
CA CYS A 64 7.28 0.72 9.91
C CYS A 64 5.75 0.61 9.96
N ILE A 65 5.06 1.75 9.86
CA ILE A 65 3.60 1.78 9.88
C ILE A 65 3.11 1.48 8.45
N THR A 66 2.57 0.27 8.22
CA THR A 66 2.16 -0.18 6.88
C THR A 66 0.68 -0.56 6.77
N THR A 67 0.14 -0.52 5.56
CA THR A 67 -1.12 -1.18 5.19
C THR A 67 -0.84 -2.14 4.05
N ARG A 68 -1.07 -3.43 4.27
CA ARG A 68 -1.01 -4.48 3.26
C ARG A 68 -2.41 -4.83 2.78
N VAL A 69 -2.56 -5.02 1.49
CA VAL A 69 -3.76 -5.63 0.90
C VAL A 69 -3.34 -6.84 0.08
N VAL A 70 -4.02 -7.95 0.29
CA VAL A 70 -3.85 -9.20 -0.46
C VAL A 70 -5.17 -9.54 -1.12
N ALA A 71 -5.18 -9.67 -2.44
CA ALA A 71 -6.31 -10.11 -3.25
C ALA A 71 -6.03 -11.52 -3.78
N THR A 72 -6.95 -12.45 -3.54
CA THR A 72 -6.90 -13.84 -4.05
C THR A 72 -8.02 -14.03 -5.06
N ALA A 73 -7.68 -14.38 -6.31
CA ALA A 73 -8.66 -14.56 -7.37
C ALA A 73 -9.68 -15.66 -7.00
N ARG A 74 -10.97 -15.36 -7.19
CA ARG A 74 -12.02 -16.38 -7.00
C ARG A 74 -11.96 -17.41 -8.12
N GLY A 75 -12.08 -18.68 -7.76
CA GLY A 75 -12.11 -19.79 -8.71
C GLY A 75 -10.75 -20.15 -9.32
N HIS A 76 -9.65 -19.49 -8.92
CA HIS A 76 -8.29 -19.82 -9.36
C HIS A 76 -7.37 -19.93 -8.15
N GLU A 77 -7.26 -21.14 -7.59
CA GLU A 77 -6.42 -21.38 -6.41
C GLU A 77 -4.96 -20.99 -6.66
N GLY A 78 -4.35 -20.27 -5.71
CA GLY A 78 -2.96 -19.84 -5.78
C GLY A 78 -2.70 -18.59 -6.63
N VAL A 79 -3.71 -18.01 -7.27
CA VAL A 79 -3.56 -16.73 -7.99
C VAL A 79 -3.80 -15.58 -7.01
N THR A 80 -2.72 -14.94 -6.57
CA THR A 80 -2.76 -13.83 -5.63
C THR A 80 -2.01 -12.61 -6.14
N GLU A 81 -2.48 -11.45 -5.69
CA GLU A 81 -1.77 -10.17 -5.75
C GLU A 81 -1.72 -9.52 -4.38
N SER A 82 -0.64 -8.80 -4.09
CA SER A 82 -0.55 -8.02 -2.86
C SER A 82 0.15 -6.70 -3.07
N MET A 83 -0.35 -5.65 -2.43
CA MET A 83 0.34 -4.38 -2.29
C MET A 83 0.63 -4.11 -0.82
N ARG A 84 1.68 -3.33 -0.56
CA ARG A 84 1.91 -2.74 0.77
C ARG A 84 2.27 -1.27 0.60
N VAL A 85 1.63 -0.42 1.39
CA VAL A 85 1.94 1.01 1.50
C VAL A 85 2.52 1.31 2.87
N ALA A 86 3.49 2.21 2.93
CA ALA A 86 4.19 2.60 4.16
C ALA A 86 4.29 4.12 4.25
N VAL A 87 4.21 4.67 5.46
CA VAL A 87 4.35 6.12 5.73
C VAL A 87 5.69 6.38 6.40
N TRP A 88 6.46 7.32 5.85
CA TRP A 88 7.80 7.66 6.33
C TRP A 88 7.95 9.15 6.62
N PRO A 89 8.38 9.56 7.82
CA PRO A 89 8.82 10.93 8.09
C PRO A 89 10.07 11.29 7.27
N THR A 90 10.18 12.55 6.83
CA THR A 90 11.41 13.04 6.18
C THR A 90 12.44 13.51 7.21
N ALA A 91 13.72 13.37 6.85
CA ALA A 91 14.83 13.75 7.72
C ALA A 91 15.05 15.27 7.83
N GLU A 92 14.74 16.04 6.78
CA GLU A 92 15.24 17.42 6.62
C GLU A 92 14.18 18.54 6.53
N GLY A 93 12.90 18.34 6.86
CA GLY A 93 12.00 19.51 6.85
C GLY A 93 10.52 19.27 7.08
N ASP A 94 9.75 20.32 6.79
CA ASP A 94 8.31 20.45 7.02
C ASP A 94 7.45 20.23 5.75
N ASP A 95 8.06 20.22 4.55
CA ASP A 95 7.36 20.03 3.27
C ASP A 95 8.27 19.37 2.19
N PRO A 96 8.05 18.09 1.83
CA PRO A 96 7.12 17.17 2.49
C PRO A 96 7.63 16.78 3.88
N ALA A 97 6.72 16.72 4.84
CA ALA A 97 6.99 16.21 6.18
C ALA A 97 6.95 14.68 6.21
N PHE A 98 6.17 14.07 5.31
CA PHE A 98 6.05 12.63 5.16
C PHE A 98 6.06 12.22 3.69
N VAL A 99 6.47 10.99 3.43
CA VAL A 99 6.35 10.34 2.13
C VAL A 99 5.64 9.01 2.33
N VAL A 100 4.56 8.80 1.60
CA VAL A 100 3.92 7.49 1.49
C VAL A 100 4.54 6.75 0.30
N THR A 101 4.98 5.51 0.49
CA THR A 101 5.56 4.67 -0.56
C THR A 101 4.79 3.39 -0.75
N ARG A 102 4.70 2.89 -1.99
CA ARG A 102 4.30 1.51 -2.28
C ARG A 102 5.55 0.61 -2.34
N SER A 103 5.53 -0.55 -1.69
CA SER A 103 6.72 -1.40 -1.50
C SER A 103 7.33 -1.97 -2.78
N ASP A 104 6.51 -2.19 -3.80
CA ASP A 104 6.85 -2.87 -5.06
C ASP A 104 6.86 -1.90 -6.26
N SER A 105 6.88 -0.59 -6.01
CA SER A 105 6.95 0.42 -7.08
C SER A 105 7.62 1.71 -6.64
N ASP A 106 8.13 2.49 -7.60
CA ASP A 106 8.65 3.84 -7.33
C ASP A 106 7.56 4.88 -7.06
N ARG A 107 6.29 4.46 -6.93
CA ARG A 107 5.17 5.36 -6.69
C ARG A 107 5.23 5.87 -5.25
N THR A 108 5.29 7.19 -5.14
CA THR A 108 5.31 7.90 -3.86
C THR A 108 4.24 8.98 -3.81
N LEU A 109 3.80 9.32 -2.60
CA LEU A 109 2.93 10.46 -2.32
C LEU A 109 3.60 11.33 -1.25
N PRO A 110 4.14 12.50 -1.62
CA PRO A 110 4.62 13.47 -0.64
C PRO A 110 3.44 14.09 0.12
N VAL A 111 3.58 14.25 1.43
CA VAL A 111 2.56 14.80 2.32
C VAL A 111 3.17 15.93 3.14
N ALA A 112 2.57 17.12 3.05
CA ALA A 112 2.96 18.28 3.83
C ALA A 112 2.33 18.21 5.24
N LEU A 113 3.02 18.74 6.26
CA LEU A 113 2.47 18.74 7.63
C LEU A 113 1.15 19.52 7.72
N ARG A 114 1.04 20.64 6.99
CA ARG A 114 -0.15 21.49 6.90
C ARG A 114 -1.41 20.78 6.39
N ASP A 115 -1.24 19.64 5.73
CA ASP A 115 -2.33 18.86 5.17
C ASP A 115 -2.85 17.79 6.14
N VAL A 116 -2.15 17.59 7.26
CA VAL A 116 -2.46 16.63 8.32
C VAL A 116 -2.90 17.36 9.59
N GLU A 117 -2.27 18.49 9.91
CA GLU A 117 -2.48 19.24 11.14
C GLU A 117 -3.20 20.59 10.91
N PRO A 118 -4.11 21.00 11.82
CA PRO A 118 -4.59 20.25 12.99
C PRO A 118 -5.58 19.13 12.64
N GLN A 119 -6.04 19.08 11.39
CA GLN A 119 -6.93 18.06 10.87
C GLN A 119 -6.61 17.81 9.40
N VAL A 120 -6.84 16.56 8.95
CA VAL A 120 -6.65 16.15 7.57
C VAL A 120 -7.47 17.02 6.62
N THR A 121 -6.80 17.64 5.65
CA THR A 121 -7.41 18.49 4.63
C THR A 121 -8.11 17.68 3.54
N ASP A 122 -9.11 18.28 2.88
CA ASP A 122 -9.76 17.68 1.71
C ASP A 122 -8.77 17.49 0.54
N HIS A 123 -7.72 18.33 0.49
CA HIS A 123 -6.64 18.18 -0.47
C HIS A 123 -5.92 16.84 -0.31
N LEU A 124 -5.47 16.52 0.91
CA LEU A 124 -4.81 15.24 1.19
C LEU A 124 -5.77 14.06 1.01
N ARG A 125 -7.05 14.20 1.41
CA ARG A 125 -8.06 13.15 1.15
C ARG A 125 -8.19 12.85 -0.35
N GLY A 126 -8.20 13.89 -1.20
CA GLY A 126 -8.21 13.74 -2.65
C GLY A 126 -6.95 13.04 -3.18
N GLN A 127 -5.77 13.49 -2.74
CA GLN A 127 -4.50 12.89 -3.16
C GLN A 127 -4.38 11.42 -2.74
N VAL A 128 -4.78 11.09 -1.51
CA VAL A 128 -4.80 9.70 -1.02
C VAL A 128 -5.79 8.87 -1.81
N ASN A 129 -6.98 9.39 -2.11
CA ASN A 129 -7.95 8.70 -2.95
C ASN A 129 -7.39 8.36 -4.34
N ASP A 130 -6.75 9.33 -5.00
CA ASP A 130 -6.18 9.13 -6.34
C ASP A 130 -4.98 8.19 -6.31
N PHE A 131 -4.15 8.29 -5.27
CA PHE A 131 -3.01 7.41 -5.04
C PHE A 131 -3.46 5.95 -4.87
N ILE A 132 -4.44 5.70 -3.99
CA ILE A 132 -4.98 4.37 -3.74
C ILE A 132 -5.72 3.83 -4.98
N ALA A 133 -6.49 4.67 -5.69
CA ALA A 133 -7.19 4.27 -6.91
C ALA A 133 -6.22 3.79 -7.99
N ALA A 134 -5.12 4.50 -8.19
CA ALA A 134 -4.09 4.09 -9.13
C ALA A 134 -3.44 2.74 -8.74
N ILE A 135 -3.23 2.49 -7.44
CA ILE A 135 -2.66 1.22 -6.99
C ILE A 135 -3.65 0.07 -7.17
N ILE A 136 -4.92 0.26 -6.79
CA ILE A 136 -5.98 -0.74 -6.93
C ILE A 136 -6.20 -1.09 -8.40
N ALA A 137 -6.26 -0.09 -9.30
CA ALA A 137 -6.37 -0.33 -10.73
C ALA A 137 -5.21 -1.18 -11.28
N GLN A 138 -3.99 -0.93 -10.81
CA GLN A 138 -2.82 -1.72 -11.18
C GLN A 138 -2.91 -3.15 -10.64
N MET A 139 -3.30 -3.33 -9.38
CA MET A 139 -3.50 -4.67 -8.80
C MET A 139 -4.55 -5.48 -9.56
N VAL A 140 -5.67 -4.86 -9.94
CA VAL A 140 -6.71 -5.52 -10.73
C VAL A 140 -6.17 -5.97 -12.09
N ALA A 141 -5.43 -5.09 -12.78
CA ALA A 141 -4.84 -5.42 -14.07
C ALA A 141 -3.82 -6.57 -13.96
N GLU A 142 -3.00 -6.58 -12.92
CA GLU A 142 -2.03 -7.66 -12.67
C GLU A 142 -2.73 -8.99 -12.35
N LEU A 143 -3.77 -8.94 -11.51
CA LEU A 143 -4.57 -10.11 -11.17
C LEU A 143 -5.27 -10.69 -12.40
N ASP A 144 -5.88 -9.87 -13.25
CA ASP A 144 -6.53 -10.31 -14.49
C ASP A 144 -5.52 -10.96 -15.45
N VAL A 145 -4.33 -10.38 -15.62
CA VAL A 145 -3.25 -10.97 -16.42
C VAL A 145 -2.81 -12.32 -15.85
N LYS A 146 -2.69 -12.46 -14.52
CA LYS A 146 -2.37 -13.75 -13.89
C LYS A 146 -3.47 -14.77 -14.12
N MET A 147 -4.75 -14.40 -13.96
CA MET A 147 -5.89 -15.29 -14.21
C MET A 147 -5.93 -15.76 -15.67
N GLN A 148 -5.75 -14.85 -16.64
CA GLN A 148 -5.70 -15.20 -18.06
C GLN A 148 -4.55 -16.16 -18.39
N ARG A 149 -3.36 -15.94 -17.80
CA ARG A 149 -2.22 -16.84 -17.98
C ARG A 149 -2.49 -18.23 -17.41
N THR A 150 -3.10 -18.31 -16.23
CA THR A 150 -3.50 -19.59 -15.62
C THR A 150 -4.52 -20.32 -16.49
N TYR A 151 -5.57 -19.63 -16.94
CA TYR A 151 -6.58 -20.19 -17.83
C TYR A 151 -5.98 -20.74 -19.13
N ILE A 152 -5.09 -19.99 -19.79
CA ILE A 152 -4.41 -20.46 -21.00
C ILE A 152 -3.60 -21.73 -20.71
N ARG A 153 -2.85 -21.75 -19.61
CA ARG A 153 -2.03 -22.92 -19.23
C ARG A 153 -2.90 -24.15 -18.95
N GLU A 154 -4.00 -24.00 -18.22
CA GLU A 154 -4.95 -25.08 -17.92
C GLU A 154 -5.58 -25.59 -19.22
N SER A 155 -6.03 -24.69 -20.11
CA SER A 155 -6.61 -25.08 -21.40
C SER A 155 -5.63 -25.81 -22.33
N GLN A 156 -4.34 -25.50 -22.28
CA GLN A 156 -3.32 -26.20 -23.06
C GLN A 156 -2.93 -27.56 -22.44
N GLY A 157 -3.01 -27.68 -21.11
CA GLY A 157 -2.83 -28.95 -20.39
C GLY A 157 -3.95 -29.94 -20.69
N ASP A 158 -5.20 -29.48 -20.66
CA ASP A 158 -6.37 -30.31 -20.99
C ASP A 158 -6.34 -30.80 -22.44
N VAL A 159 -5.94 -29.96 -23.41
CA VAL A 159 -5.85 -30.39 -24.82
C VAL A 159 -4.81 -31.49 -25.03
N ALA A 160 -3.70 -31.48 -24.28
CA ALA A 160 -2.69 -32.54 -24.38
C ALA A 160 -3.21 -33.90 -23.88
N GLU A 161 -4.03 -33.91 -22.83
CA GLU A 161 -4.57 -35.13 -22.21
C GLU A 161 -5.62 -35.86 -23.06
N TYR A 162 -6.25 -35.17 -24.03
CA TYR A 162 -7.22 -35.78 -24.97
C TYR A 162 -6.63 -36.22 -26.31
N THR A 163 -5.35 -35.97 -26.58
CA THR A 163 -4.67 -36.42 -27.81
C THR A 163 -3.95 -37.76 -27.67
N GLU A 164 -3.88 -38.31 -26.46
CA GLU A 164 -3.36 -39.65 -26.19
C GLU A 164 -4.53 -40.65 -26.03
N ASN A 165 -5.26 -40.92 -27.12
CA ASN A 165 -6.14 -42.08 -27.25
C ASN A 165 -6.19 -42.58 -28.69
#